data_AF-A0A8C9L340-F1
#
_entry.id   AF-A0A8C9L340-F1
#
_cell.length_a   1.000
_cell.length_b   1.000
_cell.length_c   1.000
_cell.angle_alpha   90.00
_cell.angle_beta   90.00
_cell.angle_gamma   90.00
#
_symmetry.space_group_name_H-M   'P 1'
#
loop_
_entity.id
_entity.type
_entity.pdbx_description
1 polymer ?
#
loop_
_entity_poly.entity_id
_entity_poly.type
_entity_poly.pdbx_seq_one_letter_code
_entity_poly.pdbx_strand_id
1 'polypeptide(L)'
;MLLTVPVLLFSDEHGSSADFGGGFFSSTCFQLCGQHISADIMSIASADMDLNQLEAFLTAQTKKQGGITSDQAAVIAKFWKNHRTQIHESLINQSRWDNVLKNMNWRVDLKSQLRHIDQINTPVAIVEMELGKNGQESEFLCLEFDEAKVSQMLKKLSEIEESMTLLTQTT
;
A
#
# COMPACT_ATOMS: atom_id res chain seq x y z
N MET A 1 11.01 -4.78 1.88
CA MET A 1 10.29 -3.68 2.56
C MET A 1 8.84 -4.13 2.65
N LEU A 2 8.48 -4.77 3.76
CA LEU A 2 7.14 -5.33 3.99
C LEU A 2 6.22 -4.17 4.36
N LEU A 3 5.23 -3.88 3.50
CA LEU A 3 4.21 -2.88 3.78
C LEU A 3 3.26 -3.44 4.85
N THR A 4 3.47 -3.01 6.09
CA THR A 4 2.43 -3.04 7.13
C THR A 4 1.36 -2.02 6.75
N VAL A 5 0.28 -2.47 6.14
CA VAL A 5 -0.96 -1.68 6.01
C VAL A 5 -1.61 -1.65 7.41
N PRO A 6 -1.74 -0.49 8.07
CA PRO A 6 -2.36 -0.42 9.38
C PRO A 6 -3.88 -0.59 9.26
N VAL A 7 -4.34 -1.65 9.92
CA VAL A 7 -5.63 -1.82 10.61
C VAL A 7 -6.47 -0.54 10.72
N LEU A 8 -7.51 -0.41 9.89
CA LEU A 8 -8.66 0.49 10.12
C LEU A 8 -9.97 -0.15 9.66
N LEU A 9 -10.22 -1.41 10.04
CA LEU A 9 -11.56 -1.98 10.00
C LEU A 9 -11.76 -2.74 11.31
N PHE A 10 -12.81 -2.36 12.04
CA PHE A 10 -13.26 -2.90 13.33
C PHE A 10 -12.58 -2.34 14.59
N SER A 11 -12.98 -1.12 14.94
CA SER A 11 -13.14 -0.74 16.35
C SER A 11 -14.50 -0.07 16.48
N ASP A 12 -15.50 -0.84 16.90
CA ASP A 12 -16.73 -0.27 17.41
C ASP A 12 -16.58 -0.23 18.93
N GLU A 13 -16.29 0.97 19.46
CA GLU A 13 -16.38 1.26 20.87
C GLU A 13 -17.86 1.20 21.28
N HIS A 14 -18.33 0.06 21.79
CA HIS A 14 -19.28 0.06 22.90
C HIS A 14 -19.33 -1.34 23.54
N GLY A 15 -18.77 -1.40 24.75
CA GLY A 15 -18.95 -2.54 25.65
C GLY A 15 -20.41 -2.63 26.06
N SER A 16 -21.17 -3.46 25.37
CA SER A 16 -22.44 -3.98 25.87
C SER A 16 -22.51 -5.47 25.57
N SER A 17 -22.66 -6.26 26.63
CA SER A 17 -22.87 -7.70 26.57
C SER A 17 -24.12 -7.97 25.71
N ALA A 18 -23.93 -8.62 24.56
CA ALA A 18 -25.03 -9.08 23.73
C ALA A 18 -25.36 -10.53 24.11
N ASP A 19 -26.51 -10.70 24.77
CA ASP A 19 -27.04 -12.01 25.16
C ASP A 19 -27.72 -12.66 23.95
N PHE A 20 -26.99 -13.53 23.24
CA PHE A 20 -27.55 -14.42 22.23
C PHE A 20 -27.67 -15.81 22.84
N GLY A 21 -28.85 -16.11 23.39
CA GLY A 21 -29.39 -17.46 23.57
C GLY A 21 -28.42 -18.51 24.12
N GLY A 22 -28.32 -18.59 25.45
CA GLY A 22 -28.02 -19.86 26.13
C GLY A 22 -26.55 -20.20 26.40
N GLY A 23 -25.64 -19.21 26.34
CA GLY A 23 -24.26 -19.39 26.81
C GLY A 23 -23.63 -18.06 27.17
N PHE A 24 -23.19 -17.91 28.42
CA PHE A 24 -22.38 -16.76 28.84
C PHE A 24 -21.01 -16.83 28.15
N PHE A 25 -20.89 -16.27 26.96
CA PHE A 25 -19.59 -16.07 26.33
C PHE A 25 -18.93 -14.86 27.00
N SER A 26 -17.82 -15.09 27.70
CA SER A 26 -16.99 -14.01 28.23
C SER A 26 -16.60 -13.05 27.09
N SER A 27 -16.58 -11.74 27.36
CA SER A 27 -16.11 -10.70 26.42
C SER A 27 -14.74 -11.04 25.81
N THR A 28 -13.87 -11.71 26.56
CA THR A 28 -12.56 -12.20 26.09
C THR A 28 -12.65 -13.28 25.00
N CYS A 29 -13.69 -14.14 25.02
CA CYS A 29 -13.89 -15.20 24.04
C CYS A 29 -14.39 -14.64 22.70
N PHE A 30 -15.26 -13.63 22.73
CA PHE A 30 -15.68 -12.89 21.53
C PHE A 30 -14.49 -12.17 20.88
N GLN A 31 -13.63 -11.56 21.70
CA GLN A 31 -12.44 -10.84 21.22
C GLN A 31 -11.39 -11.78 20.61
N LEU A 32 -11.13 -12.94 21.22
CA LEU A 32 -10.21 -13.96 20.69
C LEU A 32 -10.76 -14.60 19.39
N CYS A 33 -12.06 -14.86 19.31
CA CYS A 33 -12.71 -15.34 18.10
C CYS A 33 -12.63 -14.31 16.96
N GLY A 34 -12.81 -13.02 17.29
CA GLY A 34 -12.66 -11.92 16.32
C GLY A 34 -11.23 -11.79 15.77
N GLN A 35 -10.21 -12.00 16.61
CA GLN A 35 -8.82 -11.96 16.19
C GLN A 35 -8.45 -13.08 15.20
N HIS A 36 -8.89 -14.31 15.44
CA HIS A 36 -8.64 -15.44 14.53
C HIS A 36 -9.32 -15.25 13.16
N ILE A 37 -10.60 -14.87 13.16
CA ILE A 37 -11.35 -14.64 11.92
C ILE A 37 -10.77 -13.45 11.14
N SER A 38 -10.34 -12.39 11.84
CA SER A 38 -9.68 -11.26 11.20
C SER A 38 -8.36 -11.65 10.53
N ALA A 39 -7.57 -12.52 11.17
CA ALA A 39 -6.29 -12.97 10.60
C ALA A 39 -6.49 -13.81 9.33
N ASP A 40 -7.48 -14.71 9.33
CA ASP A 40 -7.79 -15.54 8.15
C ASP A 40 -8.29 -14.69 6.97
N ILE A 41 -9.19 -13.72 7.22
CA ILE A 41 -9.67 -12.81 6.17
C ILE A 41 -8.52 -11.98 5.59
N MET A 42 -7.59 -11.49 6.42
CA MET A 42 -6.42 -10.77 5.95
C MET A 42 -5.51 -11.64 5.09
N SER A 43 -5.30 -12.91 5.47
CA SER A 43 -4.51 -13.86 4.66
C SER A 43 -5.17 -14.11 3.29
N ILE A 44 -6.49 -14.31 3.27
CA ILE A 44 -7.27 -14.52 2.03
C ILE A 44 -7.19 -13.28 1.13
N ALA A 45 -7.39 -12.09 1.70
CA ALA A 45 -7.40 -10.83 0.98
C ALA A 45 -6.02 -10.45 0.43
N SER A 46 -4.96 -10.64 1.22
CA SER A 46 -3.59 -10.31 0.81
C SER A 46 -3.07 -11.18 -0.34
N ALA A 47 -3.53 -12.44 -0.43
CA ALA A 47 -3.18 -13.36 -1.52
C ALA A 47 -4.16 -13.31 -2.70
N ASP A 48 -5.21 -12.47 -2.63
CA ASP A 48 -6.30 -12.37 -3.62
C ASP A 48 -6.88 -13.74 -4.03
N MET A 49 -7.07 -14.64 -3.05
CA MET A 49 -7.34 -16.05 -3.32
C MET A 49 -8.57 -16.27 -4.22
N ASP A 50 -8.44 -17.17 -5.19
CA ASP A 50 -9.57 -17.67 -5.96
C ASP A 50 -10.42 -18.68 -5.15
N LEU A 51 -11.55 -19.11 -5.71
CA LEU A 51 -12.48 -20.02 -5.00
C LEU A 51 -11.85 -21.37 -4.65
N ASN A 52 -10.98 -21.91 -5.50
CA ASN A 52 -10.33 -23.20 -5.26
C ASN A 52 -9.28 -23.06 -4.15
N GLN A 53 -8.50 -21.98 -4.19
CA GLN A 53 -7.50 -21.66 -3.18
C GLN A 53 -8.13 -21.40 -1.81
N LEU A 54 -9.25 -20.67 -1.79
CA LEU A 54 -10.04 -20.41 -0.58
C LEU A 54 -10.53 -21.72 0.07
N GLU A 55 -11.11 -22.63 -0.71
CA GLU A 55 -11.62 -23.90 -0.19
C GLU A 55 -10.48 -24.75 0.40
N ALA A 56 -9.34 -24.82 -0.28
CA ALA A 56 -8.15 -25.51 0.21
C ALA A 56 -7.63 -24.89 1.52
N PHE A 57 -7.58 -23.55 1.59
CA PHE A 57 -7.13 -22.81 2.77
C PHE A 57 -8.05 -23.05 3.98
N LEU A 58 -9.37 -22.91 3.81
CA LEU A 58 -10.34 -23.12 4.89
C LEU A 58 -10.39 -24.58 5.35
N THR A 59 -10.20 -25.53 4.43
CA THR A 59 -10.06 -26.96 4.77
C THR A 59 -8.82 -27.23 5.62
N ALA A 60 -7.73 -26.51 5.38
CA ALA A 60 -6.53 -26.61 6.22
C ALA A 60 -6.76 -25.98 7.61
N GLN A 61 -7.44 -24.84 7.68
CA GLN A 61 -7.72 -24.16 8.96
C GLN A 61 -8.66 -24.95 9.86
N THR A 62 -9.66 -25.62 9.31
CA THR A 62 -10.59 -26.47 10.08
C THR A 62 -9.94 -27.75 10.63
N LYS A 63 -8.84 -28.21 10.02
CA LYS A 63 -8.07 -29.38 10.48
C LYS A 63 -7.00 -29.03 11.52
N LYS A 64 -6.69 -27.75 11.70
CA LYS A 64 -5.66 -27.28 12.62
C LYS A 64 -6.17 -27.31 14.07
N GLN A 65 -5.32 -27.75 15.00
CA GLN A 65 -5.65 -27.73 16.42
C GLN A 65 -5.75 -26.26 16.90
N GLY A 66 -6.92 -25.87 17.41
CA GLY A 66 -7.22 -24.46 17.72
C GLY A 66 -7.54 -23.59 16.48
N GLY A 67 -7.85 -24.21 15.35
CA GLY A 67 -8.34 -23.54 14.15
C GLY A 67 -9.83 -23.20 14.20
N ILE A 68 -10.35 -22.66 13.10
CA ILE A 68 -11.75 -22.26 12.98
C ILE A 68 -12.70 -23.45 12.83
N THR A 69 -13.95 -23.30 13.27
CA THR A 69 -14.98 -24.33 13.11
C THR A 69 -15.51 -24.39 11.67
N SER A 70 -16.17 -25.49 11.30
CA SER A 70 -16.79 -25.65 9.98
C SER A 70 -17.82 -24.55 9.68
N ASP A 71 -18.58 -24.12 10.69
CA ASP A 71 -19.58 -23.06 10.53
C ASP A 71 -18.91 -21.70 10.30
N GLN A 72 -17.82 -21.41 11.01
CA GLN A 72 -17.02 -20.21 10.79
C GLN A 72 -16.40 -20.20 9.39
N ALA A 73 -15.85 -21.31 8.94
CA ALA A 73 -15.32 -21.45 7.59
C ALA A 73 -16.39 -21.21 6.51
N ALA A 74 -17.61 -21.73 6.71
CA ALA A 74 -18.72 -21.50 5.78
C ALA A 74 -19.12 -20.00 5.70
N VAL A 75 -19.12 -19.30 6.84
CA VAL A 75 -19.39 -17.86 6.89
C VAL A 75 -18.29 -17.08 6.17
N ILE A 76 -17.01 -17.40 6.40
CA ILE A 76 -15.87 -16.76 5.73
C ILE A 76 -15.91 -17.01 4.22
N ALA A 77 -16.20 -18.24 3.79
CA ALA A 77 -16.32 -18.59 2.38
C ALA A 77 -17.43 -17.79 1.68
N LYS A 78 -18.59 -17.68 2.33
CA LYS A 78 -19.73 -16.89 1.82
C LYS A 78 -19.40 -15.40 1.76
N PHE A 79 -18.74 -14.87 2.79
CA PHE A 79 -18.31 -13.48 2.84
C PHE A 79 -17.34 -13.16 1.70
N TRP A 80 -16.28 -13.95 1.53
CA TRP A 80 -15.28 -13.74 0.49
C TRP A 80 -15.92 -13.85 -0.91
N LYS A 81 -16.73 -14.88 -1.17
CA LYS A 81 -17.42 -15.05 -2.46
C LYS A 81 -18.29 -13.86 -2.86
N ASN A 82 -18.92 -13.20 -1.88
CA ASN A 82 -19.82 -12.07 -2.14
C ASN A 82 -19.08 -10.72 -2.23
N HIS A 83 -17.97 -10.56 -1.53
CA HIS A 83 -17.29 -9.27 -1.37
C HIS A 83 -15.88 -9.20 -1.97
N ARG A 84 -15.33 -10.29 -2.53
CA ARG A 84 -13.97 -10.33 -3.10
C ARG A 84 -13.67 -9.14 -4.00
N THR A 85 -14.54 -8.86 -4.97
CA THR A 85 -14.33 -7.76 -5.92
C THR A 85 -14.27 -6.40 -5.21
N GLN A 86 -15.20 -6.14 -4.28
CA GLN A 86 -15.24 -4.88 -3.52
C GLN A 86 -14.01 -4.71 -2.61
N ILE A 87 -13.59 -5.80 -1.95
CA ILE A 87 -12.39 -5.81 -1.10
C ILE A 87 -11.14 -5.57 -1.96
N HIS A 88 -11.03 -6.28 -3.08
CA HIS A 88 -9.94 -6.14 -4.04
C HIS A 88 -9.84 -4.71 -4.58
N GLU A 89 -10.95 -4.13 -5.03
CA GLU A 89 -11.00 -2.74 -5.49
C GLU A 89 -10.64 -1.75 -4.38
N SER A 90 -11.12 -1.96 -3.15
CA SER A 90 -10.78 -1.13 -2.01
C SER A 90 -9.28 -1.19 -1.69
N LEU A 91 -8.68 -2.38 -1.69
CA LEU A 91 -7.25 -2.55 -1.48
C LEU A 91 -6.40 -1.93 -2.61
N ILE A 92 -6.85 -2.04 -3.86
CA ILE A 92 -6.23 -1.33 -4.98
C ILE A 92 -6.32 0.18 -4.76
N ASN A 93 -7.49 0.71 -4.42
CA ASN A 93 -7.67 2.14 -4.23
C ASN A 93 -6.85 2.68 -3.05
N GLN A 94 -6.71 1.92 -1.97
CA GLN A 94 -5.86 2.29 -0.83
C GLN A 94 -4.36 2.16 -1.13
N SER A 95 -3.97 1.27 -2.04
CA SER A 95 -2.58 1.10 -2.45
C SER A 95 -2.15 2.04 -3.57
N ARG A 96 -3.08 2.77 -4.21
CA ARG A 96 -2.75 3.81 -5.19
C ARG A 96 -2.07 4.96 -4.49
N TRP A 97 -0.87 5.29 -4.96
CA TRP A 97 -0.19 6.51 -4.57
C TRP A 97 -0.82 7.63 -5.40
N ASP A 98 -1.83 8.31 -4.87
CA ASP A 98 -2.53 9.43 -5.53
C ASP A 98 -1.65 10.70 -5.70
N ASN A 99 -0.34 10.57 -5.49
CA ASN A 99 0.65 11.62 -5.73
C ASN A 99 0.95 11.67 -7.22
N VAL A 100 0.85 12.88 -7.79
CA VAL A 100 1.12 13.15 -9.19
C VAL A 100 2.18 14.24 -9.26
N LEU A 101 3.20 14.02 -10.09
CA LEU A 101 4.07 15.09 -10.57
C LEU A 101 3.28 15.86 -11.64
N LYS A 102 2.73 17.02 -11.25
CA LYS A 102 1.88 17.84 -12.12
C LYS A 102 2.69 18.64 -13.13
N ASN A 103 3.82 19.18 -12.69
CA ASN A 103 4.69 19.99 -13.53
C ASN A 103 6.16 19.86 -13.11
N MET A 104 7.08 20.09 -14.06
CA MET A 104 8.52 20.15 -13.80
C MET A 104 9.13 21.28 -14.64
N ASN A 105 9.63 22.31 -13.96
CA ASN A 105 10.35 23.42 -14.57
C ASN A 105 11.84 23.28 -14.25
N TRP A 106 12.72 23.67 -15.16
CA TRP A 106 14.15 23.69 -14.88
C TRP A 106 14.87 24.80 -15.62
N ARG A 107 15.99 25.24 -15.05
CA ARG A 107 16.93 26.18 -15.68
C ARG A 107 18.35 25.85 -15.28
N VAL A 108 19.31 26.28 -16.11
CA VAL A 108 20.74 26.14 -15.84
C VAL A 108 21.32 27.49 -15.50
N ASP A 109 21.91 27.56 -14.30
CA ASP A 109 22.57 28.73 -13.78
C ASP A 109 24.08 28.50 -13.70
N LEU A 110 24.85 29.60 -13.67
CA LEU A 110 26.29 29.57 -13.38
C LEU A 110 26.49 30.08 -11.96
N LYS A 111 27.06 29.25 -11.07
CA LYS A 111 27.49 29.73 -9.75
C LYS A 111 28.79 30.51 -9.88
N SER A 112 28.76 31.78 -9.50
CA SER A 112 29.96 32.61 -9.37
C SER A 112 30.63 32.35 -8.01
N GLN A 113 31.90 31.95 -8.01
CA GLN A 113 32.70 31.86 -6.78
C GLN A 113 33.33 33.22 -6.41
N LEU A 114 33.45 33.53 -5.11
CA LEU A 114 33.92 34.83 -4.63
C LEU A 114 35.45 35.04 -4.81
N ARG A 115 35.77 35.98 -5.71
CA ARG A 115 36.82 37.02 -5.68
C ARG A 115 38.34 36.75 -5.58
N HIS A 116 38.89 35.53 -5.55
CA HIS A 116 40.38 35.41 -5.56
C HIS A 116 41.02 34.31 -6.42
N ILE A 117 40.29 33.63 -7.30
CA ILE A 117 40.84 32.65 -8.24
C ILE A 117 40.15 32.84 -9.59
N ASP A 118 40.86 32.60 -10.69
CA ASP A 118 40.31 32.65 -12.06
C ASP A 118 38.91 32.05 -12.11
N GLN A 119 38.01 32.78 -12.73
CA GLN A 119 36.57 32.63 -12.71
C GLN A 119 36.07 31.22 -13.11
N ILE A 120 36.00 30.29 -12.15
CA ILE A 120 35.38 28.96 -12.37
C ILE A 120 33.86 29.12 -12.25
N ASN A 121 33.21 29.37 -13.37
CA ASN A 121 31.75 29.31 -13.49
C ASN A 121 31.33 27.84 -13.52
N THR A 122 30.86 27.28 -12.40
CA THR A 122 30.34 25.91 -12.37
C THR A 122 28.85 25.93 -12.76
N PRO A 123 28.44 25.23 -13.83
CA PRO A 123 27.04 25.14 -14.22
C PRO A 123 26.27 24.27 -13.23
N VAL A 124 25.05 24.69 -12.94
CA VAL A 124 24.17 24.06 -11.97
C VAL A 124 22.75 24.09 -12.51
N ALA A 125 22.06 22.96 -12.51
CA ALA A 125 20.65 22.87 -12.85
C ALA A 125 19.79 23.10 -11.59
N ILE A 126 18.86 24.05 -11.69
CA ILE A 126 17.82 24.28 -10.69
C ILE A 126 16.54 23.69 -11.25
N VAL A 127 15.96 22.73 -10.55
CA VAL A 127 14.75 22.01 -10.95
C VAL A 127 13.66 22.28 -9.92
N GLU A 128 12.50 22.70 -10.37
CA GLU A 128 11.29 22.87 -9.57
C GLU A 128 10.26 21.82 -10.01
N MET A 129 9.74 21.07 -9.06
CA MET A 129 8.72 20.06 -9.30
C MET A 129 7.46 20.43 -8.54
N GLU A 130 6.34 20.45 -9.25
CA GLU A 130 5.00 20.59 -8.66
C GLU A 130 4.43 19.20 -8.39
N LEU A 131 4.27 18.86 -7.12
CA LEU A 131 3.69 17.61 -6.64
C LEU A 131 2.27 17.91 -6.18
N GLY A 132 1.33 17.01 -6.44
CA GLY A 132 -0.01 17.19 -5.90
C GLY A 132 -0.79 15.89 -5.75
N LYS A 133 -1.89 15.99 -5.03
CA LYS A 133 -2.89 14.94 -4.89
C LYS A 133 -4.24 15.45 -5.39
N ASN A 134 -5.10 14.53 -5.80
CA ASN A 134 -6.46 14.90 -6.25
C ASN A 134 -7.21 15.61 -5.12
N GLY A 135 -7.72 16.82 -5.41
CA GLY A 135 -8.50 17.62 -4.45
C GLY A 135 -7.68 18.36 -3.38
N GLN A 136 -6.35 18.37 -3.48
CA GLN A 136 -5.46 19.09 -2.54
C GLN A 136 -4.60 20.13 -3.26
N GLU A 137 -4.14 21.13 -2.50
CA GLU A 137 -3.17 22.12 -2.99
C GLU A 137 -1.85 21.45 -3.35
N SER A 138 -1.17 21.99 -4.36
CA SER A 138 0.12 21.47 -4.82
C SER A 138 1.27 21.90 -3.89
N GLU A 139 2.23 21.01 -3.73
CA GLU A 139 3.52 21.27 -3.07
C GLU A 139 4.61 21.48 -4.12
N PHE A 140 5.56 22.37 -3.85
CA PHE A 140 6.67 22.66 -4.76
C PHE A 140 7.99 22.21 -4.14
N LEU A 141 8.76 21.43 -4.89
CA LEU A 141 10.07 20.92 -4.49
C LEU A 141 11.15 21.49 -5.41
N CYS A 142 12.04 22.30 -4.85
CA CYS A 142 13.18 22.88 -5.55
C CYS A 142 14.46 22.11 -5.24
N LEU A 143 15.13 21.61 -6.27
CA LEU A 143 16.35 20.83 -6.17
C LEU A 143 17.44 21.44 -7.02
N GLU A 144 18.67 21.20 -6.58
CA GLU A 144 19.87 21.68 -7.26
C GLU A 144 20.76 20.49 -7.65
N PHE A 145 21.12 20.42 -8.93
CA PHE A 145 21.93 19.35 -9.49
C PHE A 145 23.16 19.88 -10.22
N ASP A 146 24.29 19.22 -10.00
CA ASP A 146 25.45 19.30 -10.86
C ASP A 146 25.33 18.28 -12.00
N GLU A 147 26.22 18.36 -12.99
CA GLU A 147 26.23 17.48 -14.17
C GLU A 147 26.25 15.99 -13.79
N ALA A 148 27.02 15.62 -12.77
CA ALA A 148 27.14 14.23 -12.33
C ALA A 148 25.82 13.73 -11.75
N LYS A 149 25.13 14.53 -10.92
CA LYS A 149 23.82 14.17 -10.37
C LYS A 149 22.75 14.09 -11.44
N VAL A 150 22.73 15.02 -12.41
CA VAL A 150 21.79 14.95 -13.55
C VAL A 150 22.01 13.66 -14.33
N SER A 151 23.25 13.34 -14.67
CA SER A 151 23.60 12.12 -15.40
C SER A 151 23.18 10.85 -14.63
N GLN A 152 23.39 10.83 -13.32
CA GLN A 152 22.96 9.73 -12.47
C GLN A 152 21.43 9.61 -12.43
N MET A 153 20.70 10.73 -12.35
CA MET A 153 19.24 10.74 -12.35
C MET A 153 18.68 10.18 -13.66
N LEU A 154 19.21 10.61 -14.80
CA LEU A 154 18.79 10.11 -16.12
C LEU A 154 19.01 8.61 -16.25
N LYS A 155 20.16 8.10 -15.77
CA LYS A 155 20.42 6.66 -15.75
C LYS A 155 19.37 5.91 -14.93
N LYS A 156 19.05 6.38 -13.73
CA LYS A 156 18.02 5.76 -12.87
C LYS A 156 16.63 5.79 -13.50
N LEU A 157 16.26 6.89 -14.17
CA LEU A 157 14.98 6.98 -14.87
C LEU A 157 14.89 5.98 -16.03
N SER A 158 15.99 5.77 -16.77
CA SER A 158 16.08 4.74 -17.82
C SER A 158 15.91 3.33 -17.25
N GLU A 159 16.57 3.00 -16.14
CA GLU A 159 16.44 1.69 -15.48
C GLU A 159 14.99 1.44 -15.00
N ILE A 160 14.30 2.49 -14.55
CA ILE A 160 12.88 2.42 -14.16
C ILE A 160 12.00 2.19 -15.39
N GLU A 161 12.22 2.91 -16.49
CA GLU A 161 11.47 2.75 -17.74
C GLU A 161 11.59 1.32 -18.30
N GLU A 162 12.81 0.77 -18.32
CA GLU A 162 13.06 -0.62 -18.72
C GLU A 162 12.30 -1.61 -17.81
N SER A 163 12.35 -1.40 -16.49
CA SER A 163 11.65 -2.25 -15.52
C SER A 163 10.14 -2.22 -15.70
N MET A 164 9.56 -1.04 -15.93
CA MET A 164 8.12 -0.88 -16.20
C MET A 164 7.71 -1.59 -17.50
N THR A 165 8.55 -1.53 -18.52
CA THR A 165 8.31 -2.18 -19.81
C THR A 165 8.29 -3.71 -19.67
N LEU A 166 9.22 -4.28 -18.89
CA LEU A 166 9.25 -5.72 -18.63
C LEU A 166 8.00 -6.21 -17.89
N LEU A 167 7.54 -5.46 -16.88
CA LEU A 167 6.37 -5.84 -16.09
C LEU A 167 5.07 -5.76 -16.91
N THR A 168 4.95 -4.77 -17.79
CA THR A 168 3.74 -4.59 -18.62
C THR A 168 3.64 -5.59 -19.79
N GLN A 169 4.76 -6.13 -20.28
CA GLN A 169 4.78 -7.17 -21.33
C GLN A 169 4.49 -8.59 -20.83
N THR A 170 4.55 -8.82 -19.52
CA THR A 170 4.33 -10.15 -18.91
C THR A 170 2.86 -10.38 -18.50
N THR A 171 1.96 -9.48 -18.86
CA THR A 171 0.50 -9.57 -18.62
C THR A 171 -0.22 -9.89 -19.93
#